data_AF-A0A920FJY8-F1
#
_entry.id   AF-A0A920FJY8-F1
#
_cell.length_a   1.000
_cell.length_b   1.000
_cell.length_c   1.000
_cell.angle_alpha   90.00
_cell.angle_beta   90.00
_cell.angle_gamma   90.00
#
_symmetry.space_group_name_H-M   'P 1'
#
loop_
_entity.id
_entity.type
_entity.pdbx_description
1 polymer ?
#
loop_
_entity_poly.entity_id
_entity_poly.type
_entity_poly.pdbx_seq_one_letter_code
_entity_poly.pdbx_strand_id
1 'polypeptide(L)'
;MVVFCGGTYDYIESEGRDRENIALPKDQIDLIKEIHKVNKNICLVLINGGPISLPWIDKNIDAIVEAWYPGQAGGKAIAEVLFGDYNQEVNYLNFYNGNSQLSKFDDYDIPKDTLTCI
;
A
#
# COMPACT_ATOMS: atom_id res chain seq x y z
N MET A 1 -0.83 -20.00 -2.53
CA MET A 1 -0.84 -18.58 -2.12
C MET A 1 0.34 -17.89 -2.77
N VAL A 2 0.17 -16.71 -3.35
CA VAL A 2 1.26 -15.86 -3.84
C VAL A 2 1.42 -14.70 -2.88
N VAL A 3 2.62 -14.49 -2.36
CA VAL A 3 2.97 -13.28 -1.59
C VAL A 3 3.68 -12.34 -2.55
N PHE A 4 3.09 -11.19 -2.82
CA PHE A 4 3.66 -10.16 -3.68
C PHE A 4 4.14 -9.01 -2.80
N CYS A 5 5.45 -8.74 -2.80
CA CYS A 5 6.03 -7.60 -2.09
C CYS A 5 6.29 -6.46 -3.08
N GLY A 6 5.65 -5.32 -2.89
CA GLY A 6 5.76 -4.18 -3.80
C GLY A 6 5.47 -2.86 -3.09
N GLY A 7 5.62 -1.75 -3.80
CA GLY A 7 5.48 -0.41 -3.24
C GLY A 7 6.38 0.60 -3.94
N THR A 8 6.90 1.56 -3.16
CA THR A 8 7.78 2.64 -3.62
C THR A 8 9.23 2.40 -3.22
N TYR A 9 10.12 3.24 -3.74
CA TYR A 9 11.55 3.23 -3.45
C TYR A 9 12.11 4.65 -3.56
N ASP A 10 13.38 4.82 -3.23
CA ASP A 10 14.08 6.12 -3.11
C ASP A 10 13.93 7.07 -4.30
N TYR A 11 13.79 6.54 -5.52
CA TYR A 11 13.56 7.37 -6.70
C TYR A 11 12.17 8.05 -6.71
N ILE A 12 11.18 7.37 -6.14
CA ILE A 12 9.77 7.81 -6.09
C ILE A 12 9.53 8.64 -4.82
N GLU A 13 10.11 8.25 -3.69
CA GLU A 13 9.95 8.92 -2.39
C GLU A 13 11.31 9.27 -1.80
N SER A 14 11.67 10.55 -1.89
CA SER A 14 12.89 11.10 -1.31
C SER A 14 12.69 12.54 -0.90
N GLU A 15 13.47 12.99 0.07
CA GLU A 15 13.58 14.41 0.40
C GLU A 15 13.99 15.22 -0.85
N GLY A 16 13.38 16.41 -1.00
CA GLY A 16 13.63 17.31 -2.12
C GLY A 16 12.87 16.97 -3.39
N ARG A 17 11.99 15.95 -3.38
CA ARG A 17 11.13 15.59 -4.50
C ARG A 17 9.77 15.08 -4.01
N ASP A 18 8.72 15.78 -4.41
CA ASP A 18 7.35 15.31 -4.21
C ASP A 18 6.95 14.30 -5.30
N ARG A 19 6.07 13.37 -4.93
CA ARG A 19 5.47 12.44 -5.88
C ARG A 19 4.51 13.19 -6.82
N GLU A 20 4.57 12.89 -8.11
CA GLU A 20 3.57 13.38 -9.08
C GLU A 20 2.21 12.67 -8.94
N ASN A 21 2.22 11.42 -8.50
CA ASN A 21 1.01 10.66 -8.20
C ASN A 21 1.23 9.64 -7.08
N ILE A 22 0.15 9.29 -6.40
CA ILE A 22 0.16 8.33 -5.29
C ILE A 22 -0.22 6.90 -5.70
N ALA A 23 -0.43 6.61 -6.97
CA ALA A 23 -0.75 5.26 -7.43
C ALA A 23 0.46 4.33 -7.34
N LEU A 24 0.21 3.04 -7.10
CA LEU A 24 1.25 2.02 -7.19
C LEU A 24 1.86 2.02 -8.60
N PRO A 25 3.19 1.83 -8.76
CA PRO A 25 3.82 1.82 -10.08
C PRO A 25 3.12 0.88 -11.06
N LYS A 26 2.85 1.37 -12.28
CA LYS A 26 2.03 0.69 -13.28
C LYS A 26 2.48 -0.76 -13.55
N ASP A 27 3.80 -0.97 -13.64
CA ASP A 27 4.36 -2.29 -13.92
C ASP A 27 4.06 -3.31 -12.81
N GLN A 28 4.01 -2.85 -11.54
CA GLN A 28 3.61 -3.70 -10.42
C GLN A 28 2.12 -4.03 -10.48
N ILE A 29 1.27 -3.04 -10.80
CA ILE A 29 -0.18 -3.27 -10.98
C ILE A 29 -0.43 -4.27 -12.10
N ASP A 30 0.24 -4.12 -13.24
CA ASP A 30 0.06 -5.00 -14.39
C ASP A 30 0.53 -6.42 -14.07
N LEU A 31 1.64 -6.58 -13.36
CA LEU A 31 2.11 -7.88 -12.90
C LEU A 31 1.11 -8.54 -11.93
N ILE A 32 0.59 -7.80 -10.96
CA ILE A 32 -0.44 -8.31 -10.03
C ILE A 32 -1.68 -8.76 -10.81
N LYS A 33 -2.12 -8.00 -11.82
CA LYS A 33 -3.25 -8.38 -12.68
C LYS A 33 -3.00 -9.67 -13.44
N GLU A 34 -1.81 -9.87 -14.00
CA GLU A 34 -1.47 -11.12 -14.70
C GLU A 34 -1.40 -12.31 -13.73
N ILE A 35 -0.84 -12.13 -12.54
CA ILE A 35 -0.83 -13.16 -11.49
C ILE A 35 -2.27 -13.50 -11.07
N HIS A 36 -3.12 -12.49 -10.88
CA HIS A 36 -4.51 -12.67 -10.45
C HIS A 36 -5.33 -13.50 -11.45
N LYS A 37 -5.01 -13.43 -12.75
CA LYS A 37 -5.66 -14.28 -13.78
C LYS A 37 -5.40 -15.77 -13.55
N VAL A 38 -4.23 -16.14 -13.02
CA VAL A 38 -3.83 -17.54 -12.82
C VAL A 38 -4.02 -18.00 -11.37
N ASN A 39 -4.00 -17.09 -10.41
CA ASN A 39 -4.18 -17.40 -9.00
C ASN A 39 -4.78 -16.21 -8.24
N LYS A 40 -6.00 -16.39 -7.71
CA LYS A 40 -6.70 -15.36 -6.93
C LYS A 40 -6.20 -15.23 -5.49
N ASN A 41 -5.52 -16.24 -4.96
CA ASN A 41 -5.01 -16.25 -3.58
C ASN A 41 -3.70 -15.46 -3.48
N ILE A 42 -3.82 -14.13 -3.59
CA ILE A 42 -2.71 -13.17 -3.51
C ILE A 42 -2.78 -12.44 -2.18
N CYS A 43 -1.64 -12.36 -1.49
CA CYS A 43 -1.40 -11.45 -0.38
C CYS A 43 -0.42 -10.37 -0.86
N LEU A 44 -0.86 -9.12 -0.83
CA LEU A 44 -0.02 -7.97 -1.17
C LEU A 44 0.64 -7.42 0.09
N VAL A 45 1.97 -7.35 0.11
CA VAL A 45 2.74 -6.65 1.13
C VAL A 45 3.23 -5.33 0.54
N LEU A 46 2.76 -4.22 1.10
CA LEU A 46 3.08 -2.86 0.68
C LEU A 46 4.29 -2.33 1.46
N ILE A 47 5.24 -1.75 0.72
CA ILE A 47 6.45 -1.13 1.26
C ILE A 47 6.55 0.29 0.69
N ASN A 48 6.08 1.28 1.44
CA ASN A 48 6.05 2.69 1.03
C ASN A 48 6.20 3.64 2.21
N GLY A 49 6.56 4.89 1.94
CA GLY A 49 6.71 5.95 2.95
C GLY A 49 5.48 6.85 3.08
N GLY A 50 4.61 6.89 2.07
CA GLY A 50 3.37 7.65 2.09
C GLY A 50 2.17 6.83 1.61
N PRO A 51 0.95 7.40 1.66
CA PRO A 51 -0.25 6.71 1.21
C PRO A 51 -0.16 6.35 -0.27
N ILE A 52 -0.70 5.18 -0.62
CA ILE A 52 -0.78 4.67 -2.00
C ILE A 52 -2.25 4.47 -2.39
N SER A 53 -2.59 4.86 -3.62
CA SER A 53 -3.89 4.64 -4.23
C SER A 53 -3.98 3.25 -4.85
N LEU A 54 -5.00 2.48 -4.44
CA LEU A 54 -5.13 1.05 -4.74
C LEU A 54 -6.53 0.63 -5.25
N PRO A 55 -7.24 1.39 -6.10
CA PRO A 55 -8.66 1.16 -6.41
C PRO A 55 -8.96 -0.17 -7.12
N TRP A 56 -8.00 -0.71 -7.88
CA TRP A 56 -8.16 -2.03 -8.49
C TRP A 56 -7.81 -3.15 -7.50
N ILE A 57 -6.78 -2.94 -6.68
CA ILE A 57 -6.30 -3.93 -5.71
C ILE A 57 -7.34 -4.15 -4.62
N ASP A 58 -7.86 -3.08 -4.02
CA ASP A 58 -8.92 -3.11 -3.00
C ASP A 58 -10.16 -3.92 -3.45
N LYS A 59 -10.47 -3.90 -4.75
CA LYS A 59 -11.63 -4.62 -5.31
C LYS A 59 -11.36 -6.07 -5.70
N ASN A 60 -10.10 -6.48 -5.82
CA ASN A 60 -9.73 -7.77 -6.43
C ASN A 60 -8.78 -8.61 -5.57
N ILE A 61 -8.19 -8.05 -4.51
CA ILE A 61 -7.18 -8.71 -3.68
C ILE A 61 -7.68 -8.74 -2.23
N ASP A 62 -7.86 -9.95 -1.70
CA ASP A 62 -8.51 -10.16 -0.41
C ASP A 62 -7.59 -9.83 0.79
N ALA A 63 -6.27 -9.83 0.60
CA ALA A 63 -5.29 -9.65 1.66
C ALA A 63 -4.25 -8.59 1.28
N ILE A 64 -4.18 -7.53 2.07
CA ILE A 64 -3.20 -6.44 1.95
C ILE A 64 -2.56 -6.24 3.33
N VAL A 65 -1.23 -6.19 3.37
CA VAL A 65 -0.43 -5.89 4.57
C VAL A 65 0.37 -4.63 4.28
N GLU A 66 0.11 -3.56 5.02
CA GLU A 66 0.90 -2.33 4.96
C GLU A 66 2.10 -2.44 5.92
N ALA A 67 3.32 -2.48 5.36
CA ALA A 67 4.56 -2.67 6.12
C ALA A 67 5.44 -1.42 6.17
N TRP A 68 5.08 -0.34 5.47
CA TRP A 68 5.85 0.90 5.37
C TRP A 68 7.31 0.63 4.92
N TYR A 69 8.29 1.37 5.44
CA TYR A 69 9.70 0.99 5.36
C TYR A 69 10.12 0.28 6.67
N PRO A 70 10.09 -1.07 6.73
CA PRO A 70 10.10 -1.81 8.00
C PRO A 70 11.51 -2.02 8.59
N GLY A 71 12.53 -1.36 8.02
CA GLY A 71 13.91 -1.41 8.50
C GLY A 71 14.55 -2.82 8.45
N GLN A 72 15.63 -3.01 9.21
CA GLN A 72 16.47 -4.21 9.15
C GLN A 72 15.77 -5.49 9.64
N ALA A 73 14.85 -5.36 10.60
CA ALA A 73 14.07 -6.48 11.13
C ALA A 73 12.76 -6.71 10.35
N GLY A 74 12.52 -5.94 9.29
CA GLY A 74 11.22 -5.88 8.63
C GLY A 74 10.75 -7.20 8.03
N GLY A 75 11.66 -7.97 7.42
CA GLY A 75 11.31 -9.29 6.88
C GLY A 75 10.80 -10.26 7.95
N LYS A 76 11.38 -10.20 9.17
CA LYS A 76 10.93 -11.01 10.30
C LYS A 76 9.54 -10.54 10.79
N ALA A 77 9.36 -9.23 10.94
CA ALA A 77 8.08 -8.66 11.39
C ALA A 77 6.93 -8.99 10.42
N ILE A 78 7.17 -8.87 9.11
CA ILE A 78 6.19 -9.24 8.07
C ILE A 78 5.84 -10.73 8.17
N ALA A 79 6.84 -11.61 8.36
CA ALA A 79 6.60 -13.04 8.50
C ALA A 79 5.74 -13.36 9.74
N GLU A 80 6.05 -12.78 10.89
CA GLU A 80 5.28 -12.99 12.13
C GLU A 80 3.81 -12.57 11.97
N VAL A 81 3.53 -11.50 11.21
CA VAL A 81 2.16 -11.08 10.88
C VAL A 81 1.48 -12.08 9.92
N LEU A 82 2.16 -12.47 8.83
CA LEU A 82 1.59 -13.38 7.83
C LEU A 82 1.30 -14.79 8.37
N PHE A 83 2.07 -15.25 9.36
CA PHE A 83 1.87 -16.55 10.00
C PHE A 83 0.97 -16.48 11.25
N GLY A 84 0.54 -15.28 11.65
CA GLY A 84 -0.34 -15.09 12.81
C GLY A 84 0.36 -15.21 14.16
N ASP A 85 1.70 -15.17 14.19
CA ASP A 85 2.48 -15.09 15.43
C ASP A 85 2.29 -13.74 16.13
N TYR A 86 1.86 -12.72 15.38
CA TYR A 86 1.54 -11.39 15.87
C TYR A 86 0.25 -10.86 15.23
N ASN A 87 -0.74 -10.50 16.06
CA ASN A 87 -1.96 -9.82 15.62
C ASN A 87 -1.79 -8.29 15.79
N GLN A 88 -1.99 -7.54 14.70
CA GLN A 88 -1.89 -6.08 14.71
C GLN A 88 -3.29 -5.45 14.78
N GLU A 89 -3.48 -4.53 15.73
CA GLU A 89 -4.66 -3.66 15.82
C GLU A 89 -4.24 -2.19 15.69
N VAL A 90 -3.54 -1.85 14.61
CA VAL A 90 -3.02 -0.50 14.38
C VAL A 90 -3.73 0.17 13.21
N ASN A 91 -4.58 1.14 13.54
CA ASN A 91 -5.28 2.00 12.58
C ASN A 91 -4.47 3.27 12.36
N TYR A 92 -3.85 3.45 11.18
CA TYR A 92 -3.25 4.74 10.83
C TYR A 92 -3.40 5.09 9.35
N LEU A 93 -3.50 6.40 9.12
CA LEU A 93 -3.61 7.13 7.85
C LEU A 93 -4.85 6.89 6.99
N ASN A 94 -5.28 7.96 6.33
CA ASN A 94 -6.35 7.94 5.34
C ASN A 94 -5.81 7.43 4.00
N PHE A 95 -6.49 6.46 3.41
CA PHE A 95 -6.23 5.99 2.07
C PHE A 95 -7.15 6.68 1.07
N TYR A 96 -6.60 6.96 -0.10
CA TYR A 96 -7.25 7.70 -1.18
C TYR A 96 -7.36 6.80 -2.40
N ASN A 97 -8.51 6.84 -3.08
CA ASN A 97 -8.71 6.17 -4.36
C ASN A 97 -7.91 6.80 -5.50
N GLY A 98 -7.38 8.02 -5.33
CA GLY A 98 -6.50 8.67 -6.30
C GLY A 98 -6.19 10.13 -5.96
N ASN A 99 -5.36 10.76 -6.80
CA ASN A 99 -4.88 12.14 -6.61
C ASN A 99 -6.01 13.17 -6.47
N SER A 100 -7.17 12.95 -7.10
CA SER A 100 -8.30 13.88 -7.06
C SER A 100 -8.92 14.05 -5.67
N GLN A 101 -8.67 13.13 -4.75
CA GLN A 101 -9.14 13.21 -3.36
C GLN A 101 -8.13 13.88 -2.44
N LEU A 102 -6.95 14.27 -2.94
CA LEU A 102 -5.95 14.96 -2.14
C LEU A 102 -6.35 16.43 -1.96
N SER A 103 -6.40 16.88 -0.71
CA SER A 103 -6.52 18.29 -0.37
C SER A 103 -5.30 19.06 -0.88
N LYS A 104 -5.43 20.39 -0.97
CA LYS A 104 -4.27 21.23 -1.26
C LYS A 104 -3.26 21.11 -0.13
N PHE A 105 -2.00 21.39 -0.43
CA PHE A 105 -0.92 21.29 0.55
C PHE A 105 -1.13 22.13 1.82
N ASP A 106 -1.79 23.28 1.68
CA ASP A 106 -2.12 24.21 2.77
C ASP A 106 -3.44 23.88 3.49
N ASP A 107 -4.15 22.85 3.05
CA ASP A 107 -5.45 22.46 3.56
C ASP A 107 -5.35 21.15 4.36
N TYR A 108 -5.48 21.28 5.68
CA TYR A 108 -5.37 20.18 6.64
C TYR A 108 -6.73 19.56 6.98
N ASP A 109 -7.82 20.01 6.34
CA ASP A 109 -9.12 19.38 6.53
C ASP A 109 -9.13 18.00 5.87
N ILE A 110 -9.55 17.00 6.63
CA ILE A 110 -9.62 15.61 6.16
C ILE A 110 -10.85 15.44 5.28
N PRO A 111 -10.71 15.02 4.01
CA PRO A 111 -11.84 14.75 3.14
C PRO A 111 -12.69 13.60 3.70
N LYS A 112 -14.01 13.80 3.76
CA LYS A 112 -14.97 12.83 4.34
C LYS A 112 -15.08 11.51 3.55
N ASP A 113 -14.60 11.48 2.32
CA ASP A 113 -14.69 10.33 1.40
C ASP A 113 -13.41 9.48 1.38
N THR A 114 -12.59 9.58 2.43
CA THR A 114 -11.36 8.79 2.60
C THR A 114 -11.66 7.45 3.26
N LEU A 115 -10.92 6.42 2.85
CA LEU A 115 -10.99 5.10 3.48
C LEU A 115 -10.04 5.09 4.67
N THR A 116 -10.54 4.73 5.85
CA THR A 116 -9.70 4.40 6.99
C THR A 116 -9.50 2.88 6.97
N CYS A 117 -8.26 2.42 6.86
CA CYS A 117 -7.96 0.98 6.94
C CYS A 117 -8.12 0.54 8.41
N ILE A 118 -8.86 -0.56 8.62
CA ILE A 118 -8.98 -1.27 9.89
C ILE A 118 -7.96 -2.42 9.90
#